data_AF-A0A819L4I0-F1
#
_entry.id   AF-A0A819L4I0-F1
#
_cell.length_a   1.000
_cell.length_b   1.000
_cell.length_c   1.000
_cell.angle_alpha   90.00
_cell.angle_beta   90.00
_cell.angle_gamma   90.00
#
_symmetry.space_group_name_H-M   'P 1'
#
loop_
_entity.id
_entity.type
_entity.pdbx_description
1 polymer ?
#
loop_
_entity_poly.entity_id
_entity_poly.type
_entity_poly.pdbx_seq_one_letter_code
_entity_poly.pdbx_strand_id
1 'polypeptide(L)'
;MVDTIILPSCPLATHVKKELIQIAQYAMTGQPLMATYAAELFVKKYGTHYTSRLYLGGSISEDDFISESEYLSTETNKKLYKAAAEASFLGSFSLSASFSSSSSLNQNDINRFKQQIQRKIINAKGGDVFILGNQMSVWQSSVKTKPAIIRRAIENITSIIQSEKIPELSFAGLIEVQKKINDAIETYIEMNTIRGCMNRLSPSFNWVANVDDGLCAPASLKFQFGGFIQTCVEDSRLEQ
;
A
#
# COMPACT_ATOMS: atom_id res chain seq x y z
N MET A 1 -20.14 9.78 5.34
CA MET A 1 -19.21 9.21 4.36
C MET A 1 -19.86 9.29 3.01
N VAL A 2 -19.17 9.80 2.00
CA VAL A 2 -19.66 9.88 0.62
C VAL A 2 -18.97 8.79 -0.17
N ASP A 3 -19.75 8.03 -0.90
CA ASP A 3 -19.29 6.97 -1.78
C ASP A 3 -19.26 7.49 -3.22
N THR A 4 -18.12 7.37 -3.89
CA THR A 4 -17.90 7.90 -5.23
C THR A 4 -17.28 6.82 -6.10
N ILE A 5 -17.97 6.45 -7.18
CA ILE A 5 -17.54 5.39 -8.10
C ILE A 5 -17.25 5.98 -9.48
N ILE A 6 -16.20 5.49 -10.13
CA ILE A 6 -15.93 5.79 -11.54
C ILE A 6 -16.94 5.02 -12.38
N LEU A 7 -17.64 5.74 -13.27
CA LEU A 7 -18.57 5.09 -14.19
C LEU A 7 -17.79 4.32 -15.26
N PRO A 8 -18.25 3.12 -15.67
CA PRO A 8 -17.60 2.36 -16.74
C PRO A 8 -17.48 3.14 -18.05
N SER A 9 -18.42 4.05 -18.31
CA SER A 9 -18.48 4.93 -19.49
C SER A 9 -17.52 6.12 -19.45
N CYS A 10 -16.79 6.33 -18.34
CA CYS A 10 -15.82 7.41 -18.26
C CYS A 10 -14.69 7.20 -19.28
N PRO A 11 -14.44 8.17 -20.17
CA PRO A 11 -13.38 8.06 -21.16
C PRO A 11 -12.00 8.16 -20.48
N LEU A 12 -10.99 7.56 -21.13
CA LEU A 12 -9.61 7.76 -20.70
C LEU A 12 -9.17 9.20 -20.94
N ALA A 13 -8.34 9.71 -20.03
CA ALA A 13 -7.67 10.98 -20.25
C ALA A 13 -6.82 10.89 -21.54
N THR A 14 -6.84 11.96 -22.35
CA THR A 14 -6.23 11.97 -23.68
C THR A 14 -4.76 11.57 -23.68
N HIS A 15 -3.99 12.01 -22.68
CA HIS A 15 -2.57 11.70 -22.56
C HIS A 15 -2.34 10.22 -22.19
N VAL A 16 -3.14 9.65 -21.28
CA VAL A 16 -3.08 8.21 -20.95
C VAL A 16 -3.34 7.39 -22.20
N LYS A 17 -4.39 7.73 -22.96
CA LYS A 17 -4.73 7.02 -24.20
C LYS A 17 -3.60 7.07 -25.24
N LYS A 18 -2.99 8.24 -25.43
CA LYS A 18 -1.87 8.43 -26.37
C LYS A 18 -0.65 7.57 -26.00
N GLU A 19 -0.29 7.54 -24.72
CA GLU A 19 0.86 6.76 -24.24
C GLU A 19 0.61 5.25 -24.41
N LEU A 20 -0.62 4.77 -24.13
CA LEU A 20 -1.00 3.37 -24.38
C LEU A 20 -0.91 3.00 -25.87
N ILE A 21 -1.39 3.87 -26.76
CA ILE A 21 -1.28 3.67 -28.22
C ILE A 21 0.18 3.62 -28.66
N GLN A 22 1.03 4.50 -28.12
CA GLN A 22 2.46 4.54 -28.45
C GLN A 22 3.19 3.27 -28.02
N ILE A 23 2.90 2.73 -26.83
CA ILE A 23 3.44 1.43 -26.39
C ILE A 23 3.05 0.33 -27.39
N ALA A 24 1.80 0.31 -27.85
CA ALA A 24 1.31 -0.65 -28.83
C ALA A 24 2.12 -0.57 -30.13
N GLN A 25 2.31 0.65 -30.64
CA GLN A 25 3.05 0.89 -31.87
C GLN A 25 4.50 0.40 -31.78
N TYR A 26 5.21 0.69 -30.68
CA TYR A 26 6.56 0.15 -30.50
C TYR A 26 6.59 -1.38 -30.44
N ALA A 27 5.64 -1.99 -29.72
CA ALA A 27 5.55 -3.44 -29.63
C ALA A 27 5.27 -4.09 -31.00
N MET A 28 4.40 -3.49 -31.81
CA MET A 28 3.98 -4.04 -33.10
C MET A 28 4.97 -3.76 -34.25
N THR A 29 5.78 -2.71 -34.16
CA THR A 29 6.74 -2.30 -35.22
C THR A 29 8.15 -2.86 -35.02
N GLY A 30 8.33 -3.89 -34.18
CA GLY A 30 9.63 -4.52 -33.95
C GLY A 30 10.61 -3.67 -33.13
N GLN A 31 10.10 -2.79 -32.26
CA GLN A 31 10.90 -1.97 -31.34
C GLN A 31 10.68 -2.41 -29.87
N PRO A 32 11.04 -3.66 -29.50
CA PRO A 32 10.67 -4.24 -28.21
C PRO A 32 11.28 -3.51 -27.01
N LEU A 33 12.50 -2.99 -27.14
CA LEU A 33 13.19 -2.24 -26.08
C LEU A 33 12.47 -0.90 -25.79
N MET A 34 12.06 -0.18 -26.85
CA MET A 34 11.29 1.06 -26.69
C MET A 34 9.91 0.78 -26.09
N ALA A 35 9.26 -0.32 -26.48
CA ALA A 35 7.99 -0.73 -25.89
C ALA A 35 8.12 -1.02 -24.39
N THR A 36 9.16 -1.76 -23.98
CA THR A 36 9.43 -2.04 -22.57
C THR A 36 9.72 -0.75 -21.79
N TYR A 37 10.62 0.09 -22.30
CA TYR A 37 10.96 1.38 -21.65
C TYR A 37 9.73 2.29 -21.50
N ALA A 38 8.90 2.41 -22.53
CA ALA A 38 7.68 3.20 -22.48
C ALA A 38 6.65 2.63 -21.48
N ALA A 39 6.52 1.31 -21.39
CA ALA A 39 5.64 0.67 -20.41
C ALA A 39 6.12 0.87 -18.95
N GLU A 40 7.43 0.77 -18.70
CA GLU A 40 8.01 1.07 -17.38
C GLU A 40 7.77 2.53 -16.98
N LEU A 41 7.96 3.49 -17.91
CA LEU A 41 7.63 4.89 -17.68
C LEU A 41 6.14 5.11 -17.40
N PHE A 42 5.26 4.38 -18.10
CA PHE A 42 3.82 4.43 -17.87
C PHE A 42 3.48 3.97 -16.44
N VAL A 43 4.02 2.82 -16.00
CA VAL A 43 3.81 2.31 -14.63
C VAL A 43 4.39 3.26 -13.59
N LYS A 44 5.58 3.83 -13.83
CA LYS A 44 6.17 4.84 -12.94
C LYS A 44 5.29 6.09 -12.80
N LYS A 45 4.62 6.50 -13.88
CA LYS A 45 3.83 7.73 -13.94
C LYS A 45 2.43 7.58 -13.35
N TYR A 46 1.73 6.48 -13.63
CA TYR A 46 0.34 6.28 -13.22
C TYR A 46 0.16 5.23 -12.11
N GLY A 47 1.20 4.49 -11.78
CA GLY A 47 1.16 3.39 -10.83
C GLY A 47 0.73 2.06 -11.46
N THR A 48 0.64 1.04 -10.61
CA THR A 48 0.23 -0.32 -10.99
C THR A 48 -1.30 -0.53 -10.96
N HIS A 49 -2.00 0.37 -10.27
CA HIS A 49 -3.43 0.33 -10.05
C HIS A 49 -4.04 1.72 -10.23
N TYR A 50 -5.33 1.77 -10.55
CA TYR A 50 -6.12 2.99 -10.46
C TYR A 50 -7.22 2.82 -9.40
N THR A 51 -7.74 3.94 -8.88
CA THR A 51 -8.81 3.92 -7.88
C THR A 51 -10.16 3.96 -8.57
N SER A 52 -10.94 2.87 -8.52
CA SER A 52 -12.26 2.78 -9.14
C SER A 52 -13.39 3.26 -8.23
N ARG A 53 -13.19 3.23 -6.91
CA ARG A 53 -14.15 3.74 -5.92
C ARG A 53 -13.45 4.43 -4.75
N LEU A 54 -13.99 5.57 -4.33
CA LEU A 54 -13.50 6.40 -3.25
C LEU A 54 -14.55 6.51 -2.16
N TYR A 55 -14.12 6.36 -0.92
CA TYR A 55 -14.92 6.68 0.25
C TYR A 55 -14.37 7.94 0.90
N LEU A 56 -15.10 9.03 0.75
CA LEU A 56 -14.77 10.34 1.27
C LEU A 56 -15.39 10.54 2.66
N GLY A 57 -14.63 11.11 3.58
CA GLY A 57 -15.12 11.36 4.93
C GLY A 57 -14.02 11.83 5.87
N GLY A 58 -14.22 11.54 7.15
CA GLY A 58 -13.26 11.82 8.21
C GLY A 58 -12.94 10.53 8.93
N SER A 59 -11.70 10.39 9.40
CA SER A 59 -11.25 9.27 10.21
C SER A 59 -10.29 9.77 11.26
N ILE A 60 -10.47 9.31 12.50
CA ILE A 60 -9.47 9.44 13.57
C ILE A 60 -9.08 8.02 13.96
N SER A 61 -7.79 7.74 13.99
CA SER A 61 -7.24 6.48 14.49
C SER A 61 -6.21 6.73 15.58
N GLU A 62 -6.14 5.81 16.52
CA GLU A 62 -5.18 5.80 17.62
C GLU A 62 -4.41 4.48 17.56
N ASP A 63 -3.10 4.57 17.32
CA ASP A 63 -2.20 3.44 17.26
C ASP A 63 -1.40 3.38 18.57
N ASP A 64 -1.78 2.44 19.44
CA ASP A 64 -1.13 2.17 20.72
C ASP A 64 -0.12 1.03 20.60
N PHE A 65 1.15 1.35 20.87
CA PHE A 65 2.25 0.39 20.86
C PHE A 65 2.51 -0.10 22.28
N ILE A 66 2.29 -1.40 22.50
CA ILE A 66 2.48 -2.11 23.77
C ILE A 66 3.45 -3.27 23.60
N SER A 67 4.03 -3.76 24.70
CA SER A 67 4.92 -4.94 24.65
C SER A 67 4.17 -6.19 24.20
N GLU A 68 4.78 -6.97 23.30
CA GLU A 68 4.27 -8.27 22.87
C GLU A 68 4.12 -9.24 24.05
N SER A 69 5.10 -9.26 24.97
CA SER A 69 5.08 -10.13 26.15
C SER A 69 3.84 -9.87 27.03
N GLU A 70 3.44 -8.60 27.15
CA GLU A 70 2.27 -8.19 27.92
C GLU A 70 0.97 -8.49 27.18
N TYR A 71 0.93 -8.24 25.87
CA TYR A 71 -0.26 -8.49 25.06
C TYR A 71 -0.56 -9.98 24.90
N LEU A 72 0.46 -10.82 24.67
CA LEU A 72 0.32 -12.25 24.40
C LEU A 72 0.28 -13.12 25.65
N SER A 73 0.35 -12.55 26.87
CA SER A 73 0.50 -13.34 28.09
C SER A 73 -0.65 -14.32 28.35
N THR A 74 -1.91 -13.91 28.12
CA THR A 74 -3.11 -14.76 28.22
C THR A 74 -4.20 -14.30 27.25
N GLU A 75 -5.09 -15.20 26.82
CA GLU A 75 -6.28 -14.82 26.02
C GLU A 75 -7.19 -13.84 26.76
N THR A 76 -7.26 -13.94 28.08
CA THR A 76 -7.98 -12.98 28.93
C THR A 76 -7.36 -11.60 28.83
N ASN A 77 -6.03 -11.47 28.90
CA ASN A 77 -5.34 -10.19 28.77
C ASN A 77 -5.50 -9.59 27.38
N LYS A 78 -5.46 -10.40 26.31
CA LYS A 78 -5.77 -9.92 24.95
C LYS A 78 -7.15 -9.29 24.86
N LYS A 79 -8.17 -9.94 25.41
CA LYS A 79 -9.55 -9.42 25.43
C LYS A 79 -9.64 -8.14 26.27
N LEU A 80 -9.03 -8.13 27.44
CA LEU A 80 -8.98 -6.96 28.33
C LEU A 80 -8.30 -5.77 27.65
N TYR A 81 -7.14 -5.96 27.01
CA TYR A 81 -6.42 -4.87 26.33
C TYR A 81 -7.17 -4.34 25.12
N LYS A 82 -7.85 -5.20 24.33
CA LYS A 82 -8.71 -4.73 23.23
C LYS A 82 -9.85 -3.85 23.75
N ALA A 83 -10.54 -4.31 24.78
CA ALA A 83 -11.63 -3.58 25.40
C ALA A 83 -11.14 -2.27 26.07
N ALA A 84 -9.98 -2.31 26.72
CA ALA A 84 -9.38 -1.15 27.39
C ALA A 84 -8.89 -0.11 26.39
N ALA A 85 -8.34 -0.52 25.25
CA ALA A 85 -7.98 0.37 24.15
C ALA A 85 -9.21 1.08 23.59
N GLU A 86 -10.30 0.36 23.34
CA GLU A 86 -11.56 0.95 22.89
C GLU A 86 -12.13 1.94 23.90
N ALA A 87 -12.22 1.56 25.18
CA ALA A 87 -12.70 2.44 26.24
C ALA A 87 -11.79 3.67 26.43
N SER A 88 -10.47 3.49 26.35
CA SER A 88 -9.48 4.57 26.40
C SER A 88 -9.67 5.56 25.25
N PHE A 89 -9.85 5.06 24.03
CA PHE A 89 -10.12 5.86 22.84
C PHE A 89 -11.42 6.65 23.02
N LEU A 90 -12.54 5.98 23.30
CA LEU A 90 -13.83 6.65 23.49
C LEU A 90 -13.77 7.73 24.56
N GLY A 91 -13.11 7.44 25.69
CA GLY A 91 -12.90 8.43 26.76
C GLY A 91 -12.04 9.61 26.34
N SER A 92 -10.94 9.38 25.63
CA SER A 92 -10.03 10.43 25.16
C SER A 92 -10.70 11.40 24.18
N PHE A 93 -11.66 10.90 23.40
CA PHE A 93 -12.42 11.68 22.43
C PHE A 93 -13.82 12.10 22.92
N SER A 94 -14.15 11.85 24.19
CA SER A 94 -15.47 12.15 24.79
C SER A 94 -16.64 11.60 23.97
N LEU A 95 -16.48 10.40 23.43
CA LEU A 95 -17.47 9.71 22.59
C LEU A 95 -18.50 8.97 23.45
N SER A 96 -19.73 8.86 22.93
CA SER A 96 -20.84 8.23 23.64
C SER A 96 -20.68 6.72 23.78
N ALA A 97 -21.26 6.17 24.85
CA ALA A 97 -21.30 4.72 25.11
C ALA A 97 -22.05 3.92 24.01
N SER A 98 -22.84 4.57 23.15
CA SER A 98 -23.46 3.94 21.97
C SER A 98 -22.45 3.38 20.98
N PHE A 99 -21.19 3.83 21.04
CA PHE A 99 -20.08 3.29 20.23
C PHE A 99 -19.33 2.16 20.93
N SER A 100 -19.64 1.86 22.20
CA SER A 100 -18.91 0.87 22.99
C SER A 100 -19.38 -0.57 22.74
N SER A 101 -18.43 -1.48 22.57
CA SER A 101 -18.67 -2.91 22.43
C SER A 101 -18.77 -3.63 23.79
N SER A 102 -19.72 -3.22 24.64
CA SER A 102 -20.26 -4.04 25.74
C SER A 102 -19.25 -4.76 26.67
N SER A 103 -18.19 -4.10 27.12
CA SER A 103 -17.29 -4.65 28.14
C SER A 103 -17.38 -3.84 29.43
N SER A 104 -17.81 -4.49 30.53
CA SER A 104 -17.81 -3.93 31.89
C SER A 104 -16.37 -3.87 32.43
N LEU A 105 -15.55 -2.98 31.88
CA LEU A 105 -14.21 -2.70 32.41
C LEU A 105 -14.31 -1.71 33.57
N ASN A 106 -13.53 -1.95 34.62
CA ASN A 106 -13.36 -0.95 35.67
C ASN A 106 -12.29 0.06 35.26
N GLN A 107 -12.25 1.22 35.93
CA GLN A 107 -11.29 2.28 35.61
C GLN A 107 -9.82 1.85 35.84
N ASN A 108 -9.58 0.90 36.76
CA ASN A 108 -8.24 0.41 37.05
C ASN A 108 -7.67 -0.41 35.89
N ASP A 109 -8.50 -1.20 35.21
CA ASP A 109 -8.11 -1.98 34.02
C ASP A 109 -7.69 -1.05 32.88
N ILE A 110 -8.45 0.01 32.65
CA ILE A 110 -8.14 1.04 31.63
C ILE A 110 -6.83 1.75 31.98
N ASN A 111 -6.66 2.15 33.25
CA ASN A 111 -5.44 2.82 33.69
C ASN A 111 -4.21 1.92 33.59
N ARG A 112 -4.35 0.63 33.94
CA ARG A 112 -3.29 -0.37 33.79
C ARG A 112 -2.89 -0.51 32.32
N PHE A 113 -3.86 -0.62 31.42
CA PHE A 113 -3.59 -0.67 29.98
C PHE A 113 -2.82 0.58 29.51
N LYS A 114 -3.27 1.78 29.90
CA LYS A 114 -2.61 3.04 29.54
C LYS A 114 -1.14 3.11 29.98
N GLN A 115 -0.82 2.54 31.13
CA GLN A 115 0.56 2.47 31.63
C GLN A 115 1.46 1.53 30.81
N GLN A 116 0.90 0.57 30.07
CA GLN A 116 1.67 -0.33 29.20
C GLN A 116 2.00 0.28 27.83
N ILE A 117 1.41 1.42 27.49
CA ILE A 117 1.61 2.09 26.21
C ILE A 117 3.00 2.72 26.18
N GLN A 118 3.86 2.22 25.32
CA GLN A 118 5.22 2.72 25.11
C GLN A 118 5.24 3.89 24.12
N ARG A 119 4.34 3.86 23.14
CA ARG A 119 4.18 4.92 22.12
C ARG A 119 2.71 4.99 21.72
N LYS A 120 2.22 6.21 21.52
CA LYS A 120 0.86 6.51 21.06
C LYS A 120 0.95 7.41 19.84
N ILE A 121 0.25 7.06 18.77
CA ILE A 121 0.13 7.91 17.57
C ILE A 121 -1.36 8.15 17.31
N ILE A 122 -1.75 9.41 17.20
CA ILE A 122 -3.11 9.78 16.83
C ILE A 122 -3.07 10.40 15.44
N ASN A 123 -3.85 9.83 14.53
CA ASN A 123 -3.93 10.26 13.14
C ASN A 123 -5.36 10.68 12.82
N ALA A 124 -5.55 11.97 12.53
CA ALA A 124 -6.81 12.50 12.03
C ALA A 124 -6.70 12.79 10.52
N LYS A 125 -7.69 12.36 9.75
CA LYS A 125 -7.82 12.58 8.30
C LYS A 125 -9.18 13.19 8.00
N GLY A 126 -9.21 14.25 7.19
CA GLY A 126 -10.43 14.96 6.84
C GLY A 126 -10.92 15.86 7.97
N GLY A 127 -11.70 16.88 7.60
CA GLY A 127 -12.10 17.97 8.49
C GLY A 127 -10.95 18.95 8.77
N ASP A 128 -11.21 19.85 9.72
CA ASP A 128 -10.20 20.73 10.29
C ASP A 128 -9.21 19.95 11.16
N VAL A 129 -8.08 20.57 11.49
CA VAL A 129 -7.07 19.98 12.38
C VAL A 129 -7.73 19.61 13.70
N PHE A 130 -7.72 18.33 14.03
CA PHE A 130 -8.26 17.86 15.30
C PHE A 130 -7.27 18.15 16.43
N ILE A 131 -7.74 18.83 17.47
CA ILE A 131 -6.97 19.10 18.69
C ILE A 131 -7.68 18.39 19.84
N LEU A 132 -6.94 17.56 20.59
CA LEU A 132 -7.46 16.88 21.78
C LEU A 132 -8.05 17.91 22.77
N GLY A 133 -9.27 17.67 23.23
CA GLY A 133 -10.02 18.59 24.08
C GLY A 133 -11.06 19.44 23.34
N ASN A 134 -10.99 19.55 22.01
CA ASN A 134 -12.08 20.12 21.23
C ASN A 134 -13.27 19.17 21.16
N GLN A 135 -14.49 19.72 21.06
CA GLN A 135 -15.68 18.89 20.89
C GLN A 135 -15.64 18.13 19.56
N MET A 136 -15.83 16.82 19.63
CA MET A 136 -15.90 15.93 18.45
C MET A 136 -16.93 16.41 17.41
N SER A 137 -18.04 16.99 17.86
CA SER A 137 -19.11 17.54 17.01
C SER A 137 -18.61 18.64 16.06
N VAL A 138 -17.70 19.49 16.52
CA VAL A 138 -17.10 20.56 15.71
C VAL A 138 -16.28 19.95 14.58
N TRP A 139 -15.40 19.00 14.90
CA TRP A 139 -14.61 18.29 13.88
C TRP A 139 -15.52 17.54 12.89
N GLN A 140 -16.51 16.78 13.39
CA GLN A 140 -17.47 16.06 12.55
C GLN A 140 -18.21 16.99 11.57
N SER A 141 -18.53 18.22 11.98
CA SER A 141 -19.18 19.20 11.09
C SER A 141 -18.26 19.65 9.96
N SER A 142 -16.96 19.86 10.24
CA SER A 142 -15.96 20.28 9.25
C SER A 142 -15.65 19.20 8.19
N VAL A 143 -15.81 17.92 8.53
CA VAL A 143 -15.62 16.79 7.61
C VAL A 143 -16.55 16.88 6.39
N LYS A 144 -17.75 17.48 6.55
CA LYS A 144 -18.71 17.63 5.45
C LYS A 144 -18.18 18.52 4.34
N THR A 145 -17.44 19.57 4.69
CA THR A 145 -16.90 20.55 3.73
C THR A 145 -15.47 20.24 3.32
N LYS A 146 -14.72 19.52 4.16
CA LYS A 146 -13.31 19.16 3.93
C LYS A 146 -13.07 17.65 4.05
N PRO A 147 -13.75 16.78 3.27
CA PRO A 147 -13.56 15.35 3.40
C PRO A 147 -12.18 14.93 2.89
N ALA A 148 -11.60 13.90 3.50
CA ALA A 148 -10.44 13.19 2.99
C ALA A 148 -10.83 11.83 2.41
N ILE A 149 -9.94 11.24 1.60
CA ILE A 149 -10.09 9.86 1.17
C ILE A 149 -9.77 8.94 2.35
N ILE A 150 -10.79 8.23 2.83
CA ILE A 150 -10.68 7.31 3.98
C ILE A 150 -10.43 5.88 3.51
N ARG A 151 -11.02 5.50 2.37
CA ARG A 151 -10.84 4.18 1.76
C ARG A 151 -10.85 4.29 0.24
N ARG A 152 -10.10 3.41 -0.41
CA ARG A 152 -10.03 3.26 -1.86
C ARG A 152 -10.36 1.80 -2.21
N ALA A 153 -11.17 1.60 -3.25
CA ALA A 153 -11.15 0.36 -4.01
C ALA A 153 -10.23 0.57 -5.20
N ILE A 154 -9.27 -0.32 -5.38
CA ILE A 154 -8.27 -0.24 -6.43
C ILE A 154 -8.44 -1.41 -7.40
N GLU A 155 -8.11 -1.15 -8.65
CA GLU A 155 -8.14 -2.14 -9.73
C GLU A 155 -6.82 -2.10 -10.49
N ASN A 156 -6.41 -3.23 -11.06
CA ASN A 156 -5.21 -3.30 -11.88
C ASN A 156 -5.34 -2.30 -13.03
N ILE A 157 -4.28 -1.51 -13.26
CA ILE A 157 -4.27 -0.48 -14.30
C ILE A 157 -4.51 -1.06 -15.70
N THR A 158 -4.18 -2.33 -15.96
CA THR A 158 -4.44 -2.97 -17.26
C THR A 158 -5.92 -3.16 -17.56
N SER A 159 -6.81 -3.12 -16.56
CA SER A 159 -8.26 -3.24 -16.79
C SER A 159 -8.85 -2.06 -17.57
N ILE A 160 -8.12 -0.93 -17.67
CA ILE A 160 -8.52 0.22 -18.46
C ILE A 160 -8.26 0.04 -19.96
N ILE A 161 -7.47 -0.97 -20.34
CA ILE A 161 -7.07 -1.25 -21.72
C ILE A 161 -8.15 -2.12 -22.36
N GLN A 162 -9.15 -1.45 -22.93
CA GLN A 162 -10.34 -2.09 -23.52
C GLN A 162 -10.62 -1.48 -24.90
N SER A 163 -11.22 -2.27 -25.79
CA SER A 163 -11.57 -1.85 -27.16
C SER A 163 -12.48 -0.62 -27.18
N GLU A 164 -13.40 -0.52 -26.23
CA GLU A 164 -14.36 0.57 -26.13
C GLU A 164 -13.68 1.89 -25.72
N LYS A 165 -12.57 1.79 -24.98
CA LYS A 165 -11.82 2.95 -24.45
C LYS A 165 -10.68 3.37 -25.37
N ILE A 166 -10.18 2.45 -26.20
CA ILE A 166 -9.06 2.67 -27.13
C ILE A 166 -9.41 2.08 -28.50
N PRO A 167 -10.41 2.64 -29.22
CA PRO A 167 -10.85 2.13 -30.50
C PRO A 167 -9.81 2.24 -31.61
N GLU A 168 -8.74 3.03 -31.41
CA GLU A 168 -7.63 3.16 -32.35
C GLU A 168 -6.73 1.91 -32.43
N LEU A 169 -6.78 1.02 -31.44
CA LEU A 169 -5.97 -0.19 -31.42
C LEU A 169 -6.76 -1.40 -31.92
N SER A 170 -6.08 -2.26 -32.67
CA SER A 170 -6.60 -3.59 -33.00
C SER A 170 -6.61 -4.48 -31.75
N PHE A 171 -7.35 -5.58 -31.81
CA PHE A 171 -7.35 -6.58 -30.73
C PHE A 171 -5.93 -7.07 -30.38
N ALA A 172 -5.09 -7.32 -31.39
CA ALA A 172 -3.69 -7.68 -31.19
C ALA A 172 -2.90 -6.57 -30.49
N GLY A 173 -3.12 -5.30 -30.88
CA GLY A 173 -2.49 -4.15 -30.22
C GLY A 173 -2.87 -4.02 -28.75
N LEU A 174 -4.13 -4.27 -28.39
CA LEU A 174 -4.58 -4.25 -27.00
C LEU A 174 -3.88 -5.33 -26.15
N ILE A 175 -3.76 -6.55 -26.68
CA ILE A 175 -3.05 -7.65 -26.01
C ILE A 175 -1.58 -7.29 -25.78
N GLU A 176 -0.89 -6.76 -26.79
CA GLU A 176 0.53 -6.40 -26.66
C GLU A 176 0.75 -5.29 -25.62
N VAL A 177 -0.12 -4.28 -25.58
CA VAL A 177 -0.04 -3.23 -24.54
C VAL A 177 -0.30 -3.77 -23.15
N GLN A 178 -1.33 -4.61 -22.99
CA GLN A 178 -1.63 -5.26 -21.70
C GLN A 178 -0.44 -6.09 -21.23
N LYS A 179 0.16 -6.89 -22.12
CA LYS A 179 1.34 -7.69 -21.81
C LYS A 179 2.51 -6.81 -21.37
N LYS A 180 2.87 -5.79 -22.16
CA LYS A 180 3.99 -4.89 -21.83
C LYS A 180 3.81 -4.16 -20.51
N ILE A 181 2.59 -3.74 -20.19
CA ILE A 181 2.31 -3.10 -18.89
C ILE A 181 2.34 -4.11 -17.76
N ASN A 182 1.82 -5.33 -17.94
CA ASN A 182 1.93 -6.39 -16.92
C ASN A 182 3.40 -6.74 -16.65
N ASP A 183 4.22 -6.93 -17.68
CA ASP A 183 5.67 -7.19 -17.56
C ASP A 183 6.36 -6.06 -16.77
N ALA A 184 6.01 -4.79 -17.06
CA ALA A 184 6.54 -3.63 -16.34
C ALA A 184 6.07 -3.57 -14.87
N ILE A 185 4.83 -3.97 -14.58
CA ILE A 185 4.31 -4.06 -13.21
C ILE A 185 5.05 -5.16 -12.44
N GLU A 186 5.25 -6.32 -13.05
CA GLU A 186 5.98 -7.44 -12.46
C GLU A 186 7.42 -7.04 -12.15
N THR A 187 8.11 -6.44 -13.13
CA THR A 187 9.47 -5.91 -12.95
C THR A 187 9.53 -4.91 -11.79
N TYR A 188 8.56 -3.99 -11.71
CA TYR A 188 8.48 -3.05 -10.59
C TYR A 188 8.34 -3.76 -9.24
N ILE A 189 7.49 -4.80 -9.14
CA ILE A 189 7.30 -5.57 -7.90
C ILE A 189 8.57 -6.34 -7.54
N GLU A 190 9.19 -7.04 -8.50
CA GLU A 190 10.39 -7.83 -8.29
C GLU A 190 11.57 -6.98 -7.83
N MET A 191 11.79 -5.83 -8.47
CA MET A 191 12.88 -4.91 -8.11
C MET A 191 12.70 -4.28 -6.72
N ASN A 192 11.46 -4.21 -6.21
CA ASN A 192 11.16 -3.73 -4.87
C ASN A 192 11.00 -4.86 -3.84
N THR A 193 11.21 -6.12 -4.24
CA THR A 193 11.12 -7.28 -3.35
C THR A 193 12.49 -7.54 -2.73
N ILE A 194 12.61 -7.30 -1.43
CA ILE A 194 13.81 -7.60 -0.63
C ILE A 194 13.50 -8.85 0.20
N ARG A 195 14.06 -9.98 -0.24
CA ARG A 195 13.89 -11.27 0.44
C ARG A 195 14.85 -11.38 1.62
N GLY A 196 14.38 -11.95 2.72
CA GLY A 196 15.20 -12.21 3.91
C GLY A 196 14.37 -12.70 5.08
N CYS A 197 15.03 -13.25 6.10
CA CYS A 197 14.36 -13.70 7.31
C CYS A 197 13.63 -12.53 8.01
N MET A 198 12.31 -12.66 8.17
CA MET A 198 11.47 -11.66 8.85
C MET A 198 11.22 -11.97 10.34
N ASN A 199 11.74 -13.08 10.88
CA ASN A 199 11.61 -13.42 12.29
C ASN A 199 12.57 -12.58 13.15
N ARG A 200 12.01 -11.65 13.93
CA ARG A 200 12.77 -10.74 14.82
C ARG A 200 13.60 -11.41 15.89
N LEU A 201 13.28 -12.65 16.27
CA LEU A 201 14.02 -13.41 17.27
C LEU A 201 15.17 -14.23 16.67
N SER A 202 15.26 -14.29 15.34
CA SER A 202 16.32 -15.01 14.66
C SER A 202 17.64 -14.21 14.65
N PRO A 203 18.80 -14.87 14.85
CA PRO A 203 20.10 -14.25 14.59
C PRO A 203 20.30 -13.79 13.14
N SER A 204 19.57 -14.36 12.20
CA SER A 204 19.61 -14.01 10.77
C SER A 204 18.56 -12.96 10.38
N PHE A 205 17.89 -12.31 11.35
CA PHE A 205 16.85 -11.33 11.07
C PHE A 205 17.35 -10.21 10.14
N ASN A 206 16.65 -10.03 9.02
CA ASN A 206 16.92 -8.98 8.06
C ASN A 206 15.88 -7.86 8.21
N TRP A 207 16.28 -6.74 8.82
CA TRP A 207 15.37 -5.62 9.10
C TRP A 207 14.87 -4.87 7.85
N VAL A 208 15.53 -5.03 6.69
CA VAL A 208 15.07 -4.44 5.42
C VAL A 208 14.19 -5.40 4.61
N ALA A 209 14.09 -6.68 5.00
CA ALA A 209 13.31 -7.66 4.25
C ALA A 209 11.82 -7.35 4.32
N ASN A 210 11.16 -7.38 3.17
CA ASN A 210 9.71 -7.22 3.02
C ASN A 210 9.00 -8.50 2.56
N VAL A 211 9.75 -9.54 2.21
CA VAL A 211 9.26 -10.87 1.88
C VAL A 211 10.10 -11.92 2.61
N ASP A 212 9.43 -12.80 3.36
CA ASP A 212 10.10 -13.87 4.08
C ASP A 212 10.67 -14.89 3.08
N ASP A 213 11.95 -15.25 3.27
CA ASP A 213 12.64 -16.26 2.46
C ASP A 213 12.66 -17.64 3.13
N GLY A 214 12.17 -17.74 4.38
CA GLY A 214 12.19 -18.98 5.17
C GLY A 214 13.57 -19.38 5.68
N LEU A 215 14.62 -18.58 5.45
CA LEU A 215 16.01 -18.86 5.81
C LEU A 215 16.42 -18.11 7.09
N CYS A 216 15.70 -18.39 8.18
CA CYS A 216 15.98 -17.80 9.48
C CYS A 216 17.04 -18.53 10.31
N ALA A 217 17.66 -19.59 9.78
CA ALA A 217 18.80 -20.23 10.43
C ALA A 217 20.10 -19.51 10.04
N PRO A 218 21.07 -19.36 10.94
CA PRO A 218 22.37 -18.81 10.60
C PRO A 218 23.08 -19.72 9.59
N ALA A 219 23.60 -19.13 8.52
CA ALA A 219 24.44 -19.85 7.56
C ALA A 219 25.73 -20.31 8.26
N SER A 220 25.99 -21.62 8.23
CA SER A 220 27.14 -22.24 8.90
C SER A 220 28.39 -22.35 8.01
N LEU A 221 28.28 -21.99 6.73
CA LEU A 221 29.33 -22.20 5.74
C LEU A 221 30.21 -20.95 5.58
N LYS A 222 31.52 -21.13 5.82
CA LYS A 222 32.54 -20.12 5.53
C LYS A 222 33.20 -20.48 4.21
N PHE A 223 32.98 -19.68 3.17
CA PHE A 223 33.64 -19.83 1.88
C PHE A 223 34.65 -18.71 1.66
N GLN A 224 35.79 -19.02 1.05
CA GLN A 224 36.75 -18.01 0.59
C GLN A 224 36.36 -17.56 -0.81
N PHE A 225 36.20 -16.25 -1.00
CA PHE A 225 35.89 -15.67 -2.31
C PHE A 225 37.18 -15.31 -3.05
N GLY A 226 37.41 -15.93 -4.22
CA GLY A 226 38.63 -15.76 -5.02
C GLY A 226 38.59 -14.65 -6.07
N GLY A 227 37.49 -13.91 -6.20
CA GLY A 227 37.30 -12.88 -7.23
C GLY A 227 36.58 -13.37 -8.48
N PHE A 228 36.34 -12.44 -9.42
CA PHE A 228 35.79 -12.73 -10.75
C PHE A 228 36.68 -12.12 -11.84
N ILE A 229 36.69 -12.73 -13.03
CA ILE A 229 37.34 -12.20 -14.23
C ILE A 229 36.23 -11.90 -15.25
N GLN A 230 36.26 -10.72 -15.85
CA GLN A 230 35.38 -10.34 -16.95
C GLN A 230 36.18 -10.28 -18.24
N THR A 231 35.61 -10.84 -19.32
CA THR A 231 36.15 -10.74 -20.68
C THR A 231 35.23 -9.86 -21.52
N CYS A 232 35.82 -9.08 -22.42
CA CYS A 232 35.10 -8.19 -23.33
C CYS A 232 35.44 -8.58 -24.77
N VAL A 233 34.46 -8.44 -25.67
CA VAL A 233 34.63 -8.60 -27.12
C VAL A 233 34.13 -7.32 -27.76
N GLU A 234 34.91 -6.78 -28.69
CA GLU A 234 34.58 -5.57 -29.43
C GLU A 234 33.40 -5.82 -30.39
N ASP A 235 32.44 -4.89 -30.43
CA ASP A 235 31.24 -5.02 -31.25
C ASP A 235 31.57 -4.66 -32.70
N SER A 236 31.58 -5.66 -33.59
CA SER A 236 31.90 -5.51 -35.00
C SER A 236 30.96 -4.58 -35.78
N ARG A 237 29.84 -4.12 -35.17
CA ARG A 237 28.94 -3.12 -35.75
C ARG A 237 29.44 -1.67 -35.59
N LEU A 238 30.48 -1.44 -34.78
CA LEU A 238 31.06 -0.11 -34.56
C LEU A 238 32.19 0.23 -35.56
N GLU A 239 32.57 -0.71 -36.43
CA GLU A 239 33.64 -0.55 -37.43
C GLU A 239 33.11 -0.21 -38.85
N GLN A 240 31.80 -0.01 -39.03
CA GLN A 240 31.17 0.40 -40.29
C GLN A 240 30.62 1.83 -40.22
#